data_AF-C4WR76-F1
#
_entry.id   AF-C4WR76-F1
#
_cell.length_a   1.000
_cell.length_b   1.000
_cell.length_c   1.000
_cell.angle_alpha   90.00
_cell.angle_beta   90.00
_cell.angle_gamma   90.00
#
_symmetry.space_group_name_H-M   'P 1'
#
loop_
_entity.id
_entity.type
_entity.pdbx_description
1 polymer ?
#
loop_
_entity_poly.entity_id
_entity_poly.type
_entity_poly.pdbx_seq_one_letter_code
_entity_poly.pdbx_strand_id
1 'polypeptide(L)' 'MEFPRDIVDAARNLWLEVSEANERIAPVDAIALAILRERQRCATIALCVFDDEEWSDDYRMAGGLAADAILAGNGHVSD' A
#
# COMPACT_ATOMS: atom_id res chain seq x y z
N MET A 1 -6.66 -13.45 9.51
CA MET A 1 -6.07 -12.10 9.52
C MET A 1 -7.10 -11.19 8.91
N GLU A 2 -7.40 -10.05 9.54
CA GLU A 2 -8.36 -9.10 8.98
C GLU A 2 -7.59 -8.07 8.14
N PHE A 3 -7.97 -7.90 6.87
CA PHE A 3 -7.33 -6.97 5.94
C PHE A 3 -8.13 -5.68 5.85
N PRO A 4 -7.48 -4.51 5.65
CA PRO A 4 -8.17 -3.28 5.31
C PRO A 4 -9.10 -3.46 4.09
N ARG A 5 -10.28 -2.82 4.11
CA ARG A 5 -11.31 -3.00 3.08
C ARG A 5 -10.78 -2.66 1.68
N ASP A 6 -10.02 -1.59 1.56
CA ASP A 6 -9.43 -1.14 0.30
C ASP A 6 -8.41 -2.15 -0.26
N ILE A 7 -7.66 -2.83 0.60
CA ILE A 7 -6.78 -3.95 0.22
C ILE A 7 -7.60 -5.14 -0.28
N VAL A 8 -8.70 -5.49 0.40
CA VAL A 8 -9.59 -6.59 -0.02
C VAL A 8 -10.23 -6.29 -1.38
N ASP A 9 -10.72 -5.07 -1.57
CA ASP A 9 -11.35 -4.65 -2.81
C ASP A 9 -10.32 -4.65 -3.97
N ALA A 10 -9.10 -4.15 -3.74
CA ALA A 10 -8.02 -4.22 -4.72
C ALA A 10 -7.62 -5.66 -5.06
N ALA A 11 -7.52 -6.53 -4.05
CA ALA A 11 -7.17 -7.93 -4.25
C ALA A 11 -8.23 -8.68 -5.06
N ARG A 12 -9.51 -8.40 -4.83
CA ARG A 12 -10.62 -8.98 -5.60
C ARG A 12 -10.61 -8.51 -7.05
N ASN A 13 -10.41 -7.23 -7.29
CA ASN A 13 -10.33 -6.68 -8.65
C ASN A 13 -9.17 -7.31 -9.43
N LEU A 14 -7.97 -7.35 -8.82
CA LEU A 14 -6.81 -7.99 -9.44
C LEU A 14 -7.03 -9.49 -9.67
N TRP A 15 -7.67 -10.17 -8.72
CA TRP A 15 -8.03 -11.58 -8.89
C TRP A 15 -8.95 -11.77 -10.10
N LEU A 16 -9.98 -10.93 -10.27
CA LEU A 16 -10.88 -10.98 -11.43
C LEU A 16 -10.13 -10.74 -12.74
N GLU A 17 -9.32 -9.68 -12.81
CA GLU A 17 -8.52 -9.33 -14.00
C GLU A 17 -7.57 -10.46 -14.42
N VAL A 18 -6.91 -11.11 -13.47
CA VAL A 18 -5.94 -12.18 -13.76
C VAL A 18 -6.63 -13.54 -13.94
N SER A 19 -7.81 -13.74 -13.35
CA SER A 19 -8.57 -14.99 -13.46
C SER A 19 -9.07 -15.28 -14.87
N GLU A 20 -9.38 -14.23 -15.64
CA GLU A 20 -9.77 -14.37 -17.04
C GLU A 20 -8.59 -14.81 -17.93
N ALA A 21 -7.35 -14.64 -17.46
CA ALA A 21 -6.13 -14.85 -18.23
C ALA A 21 -5.29 -16.05 -17.80
N ASN A 22 -5.59 -16.73 -16.68
CA ASN A 22 -4.65 -17.69 -16.09
C ASN A 22 -5.33 -18.89 -15.38
N GLU A 23 -4.83 -20.11 -15.63
CA GLU A 23 -5.39 -21.36 -15.05
C GLU A 23 -4.97 -21.60 -13.59
N ARG A 24 -3.96 -20.89 -13.09
CA ARG A 24 -3.50 -20.98 -11.69
C ARG A 24 -3.57 -19.63 -11.01
N ILE A 25 -4.69 -19.38 -10.33
CA ILE A 25 -4.94 -18.11 -9.68
C ILE A 25 -4.68 -18.25 -8.19
N ALA A 26 -3.85 -17.36 -7.63
CA ALA A 26 -3.63 -17.30 -6.20
C ALA A 26 -4.95 -16.97 -5.46
N PRO A 27 -5.17 -17.49 -4.24
CA PRO A 27 -6.32 -17.09 -3.43
C PRO A 27 -6.33 -15.58 -3.19
N VAL A 28 -7.52 -14.97 -3.14
CA VAL A 28 -7.68 -13.52 -2.86
C VAL A 28 -6.93 -13.08 -1.61
N ASP A 29 -6.94 -13.90 -0.55
CA ASP A 29 -6.21 -13.60 0.70
C ASP A 29 -4.69 -13.53 0.52
N ALA A 30 -4.13 -14.36 -0.37
CA ALA A 30 -2.70 -14.32 -0.68
C ALA A 30 -2.34 -13.05 -1.46
N ILE A 31 -3.22 -12.62 -2.37
CA ILE A 31 -3.10 -11.36 -3.10
C ILE A 31 -3.21 -10.18 -2.14
N ALA A 32 -4.22 -10.17 -1.26
CA ALA A 32 -4.41 -9.14 -0.24
C ALA A 32 -3.19 -9.00 0.67
N LEU A 33 -2.61 -10.13 1.12
CA LEU A 33 -1.38 -10.12 1.90
C LEU A 33 -0.21 -9.50 1.12
N ALA A 34 -0.03 -9.85 -0.15
CA ALA A 34 1.02 -9.29 -0.98
C ALA A 34 0.87 -7.76 -1.16
N ILE A 35 -0.34 -7.28 -1.44
CA ILE A 35 -0.63 -5.85 -1.57
C ILE A 35 -0.36 -5.12 -0.24
N LEU A 36 -0.79 -5.69 0.90
CA LEU A 36 -0.55 -5.10 2.21
C LEU A 36 0.96 -4.99 2.51
N ARG A 37 1.74 -6.03 2.20
CA ARG A 37 3.20 -6.02 2.39
C ARG A 37 3.87 -4.97 1.52
N GLU A 38 3.42 -4.81 0.29
CA GLU A 38 3.95 -3.80 -0.61
C GLU A 38 3.60 -2.38 -0.15
N ARG A 39 2.37 -2.15 0.32
CA ARG A 39 1.97 -0.88 0.96
C ARG A 39 2.90 -0.53 2.12
N GLN A 40 3.13 -1.48 3.02
CA GLN A 40 4.02 -1.30 4.17
C GLN A 40 5.45 -0.98 3.72
N ARG A 41 5.97 -1.70 2.71
CA ARG A 41 7.30 -1.46 2.15
C ARG A 41 7.44 -0.04 1.58
N CYS A 42 6.45 0.42 0.82
CA CYS A 42 6.44 1.78 0.25
C CYS A 42 6.38 2.85 1.34
N ALA A 43 5.56 2.66 2.38
CA ALA A 43 5.53 3.56 3.52
C ALA A 43 6.88 3.61 4.25
N THR A 44 7.54 2.47 4.47
CA THR A 44 8.88 2.42 5.07
C THR A 44 9.88 3.21 4.25
N ILE A 45 9.88 3.09 2.92
CA ILE A 45 10.81 3.83 2.06
C ILE A 45 10.57 5.34 2.17
N ALA A 46 9.31 5.78 2.19
CA ALA A 46 8.98 7.19 2.35
C ALA A 46 9.44 7.72 3.74
N LEU A 47 9.29 6.92 4.79
CA LEU A 47 9.81 7.25 6.12
C LEU A 47 11.33 7.34 6.15
N CYS A 48 12.05 6.46 5.44
CA CYS A 48 13.50 6.58 5.34
C CYS A 48 13.94 7.92 4.75
N VAL A 49 13.21 8.45 3.76
CA VAL A 49 13.49 9.80 3.21
C VAL A 49 13.18 10.90 4.24
N PHE A 50 12.11 10.74 5.02
CA PHE A 50 11.76 11.69 6.09
C PHE A 50 12.82 11.74 7.20
N ASP A 51 13.31 10.57 7.61
CA ASP A 51 14.25 10.41 8.73
C ASP A 51 15.71 10.71 8.35
N ASP A 52 16.04 10.71 7.05
CA ASP A 52 17.41 10.92 6.56
C ASP A 52 17.77 12.41 6.51
N GLU A 53 18.61 12.83 7.45
CA GLU A 53 19.10 14.20 7.61
C GLU A 53 20.02 14.67 6.48
N GLU A 54 20.46 13.79 5.57
CA GLU A 54 21.22 14.17 4.38
C GLU A 54 20.34 14.85 3.31
N TRP A 55 19.02 14.64 3.36
CA TRP A 55 18.06 15.31 2.47
C TRP A 55 17.66 16.70 2.95
N SER A 56 17.27 17.57 2.01
CA SER A 56 16.71 18.87 2.37
C SER A 56 15.38 18.73 3.10
N ASP A 57 15.03 19.74 3.91
CA ASP A 57 13.77 19.78 4.66
C ASP A 57 12.54 19.57 3.76
N ASP A 58 12.56 20.08 2.53
CA ASP A 58 11.49 19.89 1.55
C ASP A 58 11.29 18.42 1.17
N TYR A 59 12.40 17.70 0.91
CA TYR A 59 12.34 16.27 0.57
C TYR A 59 11.92 15.42 1.77
N ARG A 60 12.43 15.75 2.95
CA ARG A 60 12.04 15.08 4.18
C ARG A 60 10.55 15.25 4.44
N MET A 61 10.04 16.49 4.40
CA MET A 61 8.61 16.79 4.53
C MET A 61 7.77 16.03 3.50
N ALA A 62 8.21 15.97 2.25
CA ALA A 62 7.54 15.19 1.21
C ALA A 62 7.50 13.69 1.54
N GLY A 63 8.59 13.14 2.09
CA GLY A 63 8.65 11.75 2.57
C GLY A 63 7.65 11.47 3.69
N GLY A 64 7.52 12.39 4.66
CA GLY A 64 6.55 12.26 5.75
C GLY A 64 5.10 12.29 5.25
N LEU A 65 4.77 13.23 4.37
CA LEU A 65 3.44 13.32 3.75
C LEU A 65 3.11 12.08 2.91
N ALA A 66 4.09 11.56 2.17
CA ALA A 66 3.91 10.35 1.37
C ALA A 66 3.68 9.12 2.26
N ALA A 67 4.46 8.97 3.34
CA ALA A 67 4.29 7.86 4.28
C ALA A 67 2.90 7.87 4.91
N ASP A 68 2.43 9.03 5.38
CA ASP A 68 1.12 9.20 5.98
C ASP A 68 0.00 8.84 4.98
N ALA A 69 0.07 9.37 3.76
CA ALA A 69 -0.91 9.06 2.71
C ALA A 69 -0.95 7.57 2.35
N ILE A 70 0.21 6.89 2.27
CA ILE A 70 0.28 5.46 1.97
C ILE A 70 -0.33 4.63 3.10
N LEU A 71 -0.08 4.99 4.36
CA LEU A 71 -0.57 4.25 5.53
C LEU A 71 -2.06 4.48 5.79
N ALA A 72 -2.55 5.71 5.58
CA ALA A 72 -3.98 6.02 5.66
C ALA A 72 -4.80 5.24 4.62
N GLY A 73 -4.19 4.91 3.48
CA GLY A 73 -4.85 4.17 2.39
C GLY A 73 -6.07 4.94 1.85
N ASN A 74 -7.10 4.21 1.42
CA ASN A 74 -8.37 4.84 1.00
C ASN A 74 -9.28 5.21 2.18
N GLY A 75 -8.76 5.21 3.41
CA GLY A 75 -9.43 5.80 4.55
C GLY A 75 -9.41 7.31 4.39
N HIS A 76 -10.31 7.86 3.56
CA HIS A 76 -10.62 9.28 3.70
C HIS A 76 -11.10 9.48 5.14
N VAL A 77 -10.24 10.14 5.93
CA VAL A 77 -10.65 10.92 7.09
C VAL A 77 -11.67 11.90 6.56
N SER A 78 -12.94 11.49 6.68
CA SER A 78 -14.07 12.37 6.54
C SER A 78 -14.16 13.08 7.88
N ASP A 79 -13.43 14.19 8.01
CA ASP A 79 -13.75 15.23 8.99
C ASP A 79 -14.41 16.40 8.27
#